data_AF-A0A7C1P0Z3-F1
#
_entry.id   AF-A0A7C1P0Z3-F1
#
_cell.length_a   1.000
_cell.length_b   1.000
_cell.length_c   1.000
_cell.angle_alpha   90.00
_cell.angle_beta   90.00
_cell.angle_gamma   90.00
#
_symmetry.space_group_name_H-M   'P 1'
#
loop_
_entity.id
_entity.type
_entity.pdbx_description
1 polymer ?
#
loop_
_entity_poly.entity_id
_entity_poly.type
_entity_poly.pdbx_seq_one_letter_code
_entity_poly.pdbx_strand_id
1 'polypeptide(L)'
;MLHVELLAPTPFVRRGRRAFSFRVINKGSSETRGIPYIVIRKPGEKQPCAFVIFDEHVIAPASETTFSAELDLSDVKGAVEIEAVFEVDGKIAASDKLPFYVYEEGPPIHVAFIWHFHQAPQYKPSGAYKDPWPFLHVYHGNFYSYSGGPYSVHVQLHRRVPRWKDVDHFSPSLLEQWARAVSEGFSTEREEVPPSDERV
;
A
#
# COMPACT_ATOMS: atom_id res chain seq x y z
N MET A 1 -0.65 24.77 -29.15
CA MET A 1 -1.49 23.66 -28.65
C MET A 1 -1.70 23.88 -27.17
N LEU A 2 -2.96 23.93 -26.72
CA LEU A 2 -3.30 24.06 -25.31
C LEU A 2 -3.34 22.67 -24.67
N HIS A 3 -2.90 22.60 -23.43
CA HIS A 3 -2.99 21.41 -22.61
C HIS A 3 -3.48 21.81 -21.22
N VAL A 4 -4.26 20.94 -20.62
CA VAL A 4 -4.69 21.05 -19.22
C VAL A 4 -4.11 19.84 -18.49
N GLU A 5 -3.66 20.04 -17.26
CA GLU A 5 -3.09 19.00 -16.41
C GLU A 5 -3.64 19.15 -14.99
N LEU A 6 -4.34 18.14 -14.48
CA LEU A 6 -4.78 18.07 -13.09
C LEU A 6 -3.57 17.79 -12.17
N LEU A 7 -3.39 18.61 -11.13
CA LEU A 7 -2.28 18.50 -10.19
C LEU A 7 -2.70 17.73 -8.92
N ALA A 8 -3.39 16.60 -9.08
CA ALA A 8 -3.88 15.79 -7.95
C ALA A 8 -2.82 14.77 -7.49
N PRO A 9 -2.34 14.82 -6.23
CA PRO A 9 -1.30 13.89 -5.76
C PRO A 9 -1.81 12.46 -5.52
N THR A 10 -3.11 12.27 -5.28
CA THR A 10 -3.72 10.97 -4.98
C THR A 10 -5.10 10.85 -5.62
N PRO A 11 -5.53 9.66 -6.07
CA PRO A 11 -6.85 9.45 -6.69
C PRO A 11 -8.00 9.36 -5.67
N PHE A 12 -7.79 9.81 -4.44
CA PHE A 12 -8.78 9.82 -3.38
C PHE A 12 -8.57 10.98 -2.40
N VAL A 13 -9.65 11.46 -1.80
CA VAL A 13 -9.63 12.46 -0.72
C VAL A 13 -10.68 12.15 0.34
N ARG A 14 -10.38 12.53 1.58
CA ARG A 14 -11.38 12.53 2.64
C ARG A 14 -12.43 13.60 2.35
N ARG A 15 -13.70 13.28 2.57
CA ARG A 15 -14.85 14.20 2.56
C ARG A 15 -14.57 15.51 3.31
N GLY A 16 -15.18 16.60 2.87
CA GLY A 16 -14.99 17.96 3.39
C GLY A 16 -14.36 18.92 2.37
N ARG A 17 -13.86 20.07 2.83
CA ARG A 17 -13.18 21.05 1.97
C ARG A 17 -11.80 20.55 1.53
N ARG A 18 -11.55 20.57 0.22
CA ARG A 18 -10.29 20.14 -0.38
C ARG A 18 -9.86 21.10 -1.46
N ALA A 19 -8.57 21.43 -1.45
CA ALA A 19 -7.94 22.20 -2.51
C ALA A 19 -7.71 21.31 -3.73
N PHE A 20 -8.08 21.83 -4.89
CA PHE A 20 -7.80 21.25 -6.19
C PHE A 20 -7.06 22.26 -7.03
N SER A 21 -6.08 21.77 -7.77
CA SER A 21 -5.26 22.59 -8.64
C SER A 21 -5.13 21.93 -10.00
N PHE A 22 -5.05 22.76 -11.03
CA PHE A 22 -4.71 22.32 -12.38
C PHE A 22 -3.87 23.38 -13.06
N ARG A 23 -3.17 22.96 -14.09
CA ARG A 23 -2.33 23.82 -14.91
C ARG A 23 -2.89 23.89 -16.31
N VAL A 24 -2.88 25.08 -16.90
CA VAL A 24 -3.12 25.29 -18.32
C VAL A 24 -1.79 25.66 -18.95
N ILE A 25 -1.39 24.95 -20.00
CA ILE A 25 -0.12 25.11 -20.70
C ILE A 25 -0.42 25.48 -22.15
N ASN A 26 0.01 26.66 -22.58
CA ASN A 26 -0.08 27.08 -23.98
C ASN A 26 1.27 26.86 -24.66
N LYS A 27 1.39 25.76 -25.42
CA LYS A 27 2.56 25.47 -26.28
C LYS A 27 2.45 26.12 -27.67
N GLY A 28 1.44 26.97 -27.89
CA GLY A 28 1.23 27.69 -29.15
C GLY A 28 2.08 28.95 -29.26
N SER A 29 2.06 29.55 -30.45
CA SER A 29 2.72 30.82 -30.77
C SER A 29 1.82 32.05 -30.60
N SER A 30 0.52 31.85 -30.35
CA SER A 30 -0.45 32.91 -30.10
C SER A 30 -1.01 32.80 -28.68
N GLU A 31 -1.41 33.92 -28.11
CA GLU A 31 -2.16 33.93 -26.86
C GLU A 31 -3.50 33.21 -27.02
N THR A 32 -4.05 32.71 -25.91
CA THR A 32 -5.40 32.17 -25.89
C THR A 32 -6.14 32.73 -24.69
N ARG A 33 -7.31 33.31 -24.96
CA ARG A 33 -8.26 33.79 -23.96
C ARG A 33 -9.33 32.73 -23.73
N GLY A 34 -9.62 32.41 -22.48
CA GLY A 34 -10.63 31.41 -22.15
C GLY A 34 -11.00 31.38 -20.68
N ILE A 35 -11.97 30.54 -20.33
CA ILE A 35 -12.52 30.38 -18.98
C ILE A 35 -12.00 29.06 -18.40
N PRO A 36 -11.15 29.10 -17.36
CA PRO A 36 -10.74 27.91 -16.61
C PRO A 36 -11.84 27.46 -15.65
N TYR A 37 -12.05 26.15 -15.50
CA TYR A 37 -12.90 25.63 -14.43
C TYR A 37 -12.55 24.20 -14.03
N ILE A 38 -12.96 23.83 -12.81
CA ILE A 38 -12.94 22.45 -12.32
C ILE A 38 -14.38 22.03 -12.08
N VAL A 39 -14.69 20.81 -12.48
CA VAL A 39 -16.00 20.20 -12.28
C VAL A 39 -15.84 18.78 -11.78
N ILE A 40 -16.67 18.40 -10.82
CA ILE A 40 -16.71 17.05 -10.25
C ILE A 40 -18.10 16.48 -10.48
N ARG A 41 -18.16 15.27 -11.05
CA ARG A 41 -19.41 14.56 -11.36
C ARG A 41 -19.37 13.15 -10.82
N LYS A 42 -20.54 12.62 -10.45
CA LYS A 42 -20.67 11.18 -10.25
C LYS A 42 -20.69 10.46 -11.60
N PRO A 43 -20.19 9.22 -11.69
CA PRO A 43 -20.24 8.44 -12.93
C PRO A 43 -21.67 8.35 -13.47
N GLY A 44 -21.87 8.75 -14.73
CA GLY A 44 -23.18 8.72 -15.39
C GLY A 44 -24.09 9.92 -15.11
N GLU A 45 -23.74 10.81 -14.18
CA GLU A 45 -24.51 12.03 -13.90
C GLU A 45 -24.05 13.20 -14.77
N LYS A 46 -25.02 13.93 -15.34
CA LYS A 46 -24.74 15.15 -16.12
C LYS A 46 -24.52 16.38 -15.24
N GLN A 47 -25.24 16.46 -14.12
CA GLN A 47 -25.12 17.57 -13.20
C GLN A 47 -23.88 17.39 -12.32
N PRO A 48 -23.09 18.45 -12.12
CA PRO A 48 -21.94 18.39 -11.22
C PRO A 48 -22.39 18.40 -9.76
N CYS A 49 -21.69 17.63 -8.94
CA CYS A 49 -21.88 17.66 -7.49
C CYS A 49 -21.02 18.73 -6.81
N ALA A 50 -19.94 19.18 -7.46
CA ALA A 50 -19.16 20.35 -7.05
C ALA A 50 -18.48 20.95 -8.29
N PHE A 51 -18.30 22.28 -8.31
CA PHE A 51 -17.60 22.97 -9.39
C PHE A 51 -17.08 24.33 -8.92
N VAL A 52 -16.10 24.85 -9.64
CA VAL A 52 -15.60 26.21 -9.51
C VAL A 52 -15.23 26.71 -10.89
N ILE A 53 -15.68 27.92 -11.21
CA ILE A 53 -15.39 28.61 -12.47
C ILE A 53 -14.55 29.82 -12.11
N PHE A 54 -13.41 29.97 -12.78
CA PHE A 54 -12.54 31.12 -12.62
C PHE A 54 -12.93 32.22 -13.60
N ASP A 55 -12.47 33.44 -13.34
CA ASP A 55 -12.61 34.52 -14.31
C ASP A 55 -11.89 34.19 -15.62
N GLU A 56 -12.34 34.82 -16.70
CA GLU A 56 -11.67 34.73 -18.00
C GLU A 56 -10.18 35.10 -17.85
N HIS A 57 -9.32 34.29 -18.47
CA HIS A 57 -7.88 34.43 -18.37
C HIS A 57 -7.21 34.32 -19.74
N VAL A 58 -6.13 35.07 -19.93
CA VAL A 58 -5.30 35.02 -21.14
C VAL A 58 -4.02 34.26 -20.85
N ILE A 59 -3.80 33.15 -21.54
CA ILE A 59 -2.58 32.35 -21.45
C ILE A 59 -1.65 32.76 -22.60
N ALA A 60 -0.54 33.40 -22.25
CA ALA A 60 0.46 33.86 -23.22
C ALA A 60 1.09 32.68 -24.00
N PRO A 61 1.67 32.92 -25.20
CA PRO A 61 2.41 31.91 -25.93
C PRO A 61 3.55 31.31 -25.09
N ALA A 62 3.81 30.02 -25.27
CA ALA A 62 4.88 29.28 -24.58
C ALA A 62 4.90 29.47 -23.05
N SER A 63 3.71 29.63 -22.44
CA SER A 63 3.56 29.88 -21.00
C SER A 63 2.62 28.88 -20.35
N GLU A 64 2.63 28.88 -19.02
CA GLU A 64 1.71 28.09 -18.20
C GLU A 64 1.13 28.94 -17.07
N THR A 65 -0.06 28.56 -16.63
CA THR A 65 -0.73 29.20 -15.49
C THR A 65 -1.41 28.14 -14.65
N THR A 66 -1.30 28.26 -13.33
CA THR A 66 -1.92 27.35 -12.37
C THR A 66 -3.14 28.01 -11.75
N PHE A 67 -4.23 27.27 -11.73
CA PHE A 67 -5.48 27.64 -11.08
C PHE A 67 -5.67 26.74 -9.87
N SER A 68 -6.12 27.32 -8.76
CA SER A 68 -6.31 26.58 -7.51
C SER A 68 -7.53 27.11 -6.78
N ALA A 69 -8.35 26.20 -6.27
CA ALA A 69 -9.54 26.54 -5.50
C ALA A 69 -9.88 25.42 -4.52
N GLU A 70 -10.54 25.80 -3.43
CA GLU A 70 -11.16 24.83 -2.53
C GLU A 70 -12.57 24.50 -2.99
N LEU A 71 -12.88 23.21 -3.09
CA LEU A 71 -14.22 22.70 -3.33
C LEU A 71 -14.75 22.05 -2.06
N ASP A 72 -16.04 22.29 -1.78
CA ASP A 72 -16.73 21.64 -0.68
C ASP A 72 -17.30 20.29 -1.13
N LEU A 73 -16.68 19.20 -0.66
CA LEU A 73 -17.12 17.84 -0.93
C LEU A 73 -17.89 17.25 0.25
N SER A 74 -18.42 18.11 1.14
CA SER A 74 -19.11 17.67 2.34
C SER A 74 -20.38 16.87 2.07
N ASP A 75 -20.95 16.85 0.87
CA ASP A 75 -22.12 16.02 0.52
C ASP A 75 -21.81 14.96 -0.56
N VAL A 76 -20.53 14.79 -0.89
CA VAL A 76 -20.07 13.84 -1.90
C VAL A 76 -19.45 12.62 -1.23
N LYS A 77 -19.84 11.41 -1.68
CA LYS A 77 -19.30 10.14 -1.21
C LYS A 77 -19.23 9.14 -2.35
N GLY A 78 -18.13 8.38 -2.41
CA GLY A 78 -17.91 7.33 -3.39
C GLY A 78 -17.11 7.79 -4.61
N ALA A 79 -17.22 7.03 -5.70
CA ALA A 79 -16.53 7.31 -6.95
C ALA A 79 -17.11 8.55 -7.64
N VAL A 80 -16.22 9.41 -8.12
CA VAL A 80 -16.49 10.61 -8.92
C VAL A 80 -15.44 10.74 -10.03
N GLU A 81 -15.71 11.59 -11.00
CA GLU A 81 -14.74 12.04 -12.00
C GLU A 81 -14.48 13.52 -11.75
N ILE A 82 -13.22 13.90 -11.58
CA ILE A 82 -12.80 15.30 -11.61
C ILE A 82 -12.33 15.62 -13.02
N GLU A 83 -12.76 16.77 -13.52
CA GLU A 83 -12.37 17.28 -14.82
C GLU A 83 -11.94 18.75 -14.66
N ALA A 84 -10.71 19.06 -15.07
CA ALA A 84 -10.26 20.42 -15.28
C ALA A 84 -10.45 20.79 -16.75
N VAL A 85 -10.96 21.98 -17.01
CA VAL A 85 -11.28 22.44 -18.36
C VAL A 85 -10.75 23.84 -18.59
N PHE A 86 -10.32 24.09 -19.81
CA PHE A 86 -10.12 25.42 -20.35
C PHE A 86 -11.02 25.60 -21.58
N GLU A 87 -11.99 26.50 -21.47
CA GLU A 87 -13.01 26.75 -22.50
C GLU A 87 -12.72 28.04 -23.26
N VAL A 88 -12.87 28.03 -24.58
CA VAL A 88 -12.68 29.18 -25.47
C VAL A 88 -13.93 29.32 -26.34
N ASP A 89 -14.54 30.51 -26.35
CA ASP A 89 -15.75 30.81 -27.13
C ASP A 89 -16.89 29.77 -26.98
N GLY A 90 -17.12 29.31 -25.74
CA GLY A 90 -18.17 28.33 -25.44
C GLY A 90 -17.83 26.89 -25.83
N LYS A 91 -16.58 26.59 -26.20
CA LYS A 91 -16.12 25.24 -26.58
C LYS A 91 -14.94 24.81 -25.73
N ILE A 92 -14.95 23.54 -25.31
CA ILE A 92 -13.82 22.94 -24.60
C ILE A 92 -12.60 22.94 -25.52
N ALA A 93 -11.60 23.76 -25.21
CA ALA A 93 -10.36 23.86 -25.98
C ALA A 93 -9.32 22.84 -25.48
N ALA A 94 -9.29 22.57 -24.18
CA ALA A 94 -8.50 21.54 -23.55
C ALA A 94 -9.13 21.09 -22.24
N SER A 95 -8.94 19.84 -21.87
CA SER A 95 -9.41 19.27 -20.60
C SER A 95 -8.54 18.11 -20.15
N ASP A 96 -8.51 17.87 -18.86
CA ASP A 96 -7.92 16.68 -18.26
C ASP A 96 -8.90 16.09 -17.25
N LYS A 97 -8.95 14.75 -17.18
CA LYS A 97 -9.92 14.03 -16.36
C LYS A 97 -9.25 12.93 -15.57
N LEU A 98 -9.69 12.76 -14.32
CA LEU A 98 -9.18 11.73 -13.44
C LEU A 98 -10.34 11.05 -12.68
N PRO A 99 -10.41 9.71 -12.67
CA PRO A 99 -11.28 9.01 -11.73
C PRO A 99 -10.79 9.26 -10.30
N PHE A 100 -11.73 9.51 -9.40
CA PHE A 100 -11.44 10.00 -8.07
C PHE A 100 -12.39 9.41 -7.04
N TYR A 101 -11.95 9.23 -5.80
CA TYR A 101 -12.78 8.65 -4.74
C TYR A 101 -12.89 9.57 -3.53
N VAL A 102 -14.11 9.98 -3.18
CA VAL A 102 -14.38 10.76 -1.98
C VAL A 102 -14.76 9.80 -0.86
N TYR A 103 -13.86 9.60 0.10
CA TYR A 103 -14.06 8.67 1.20
C TYR A 103 -14.42 9.36 2.51
N GLU A 104 -15.01 8.59 3.40
CA GLU A 104 -15.21 8.92 4.80
C GLU A 104 -14.46 7.86 5.61
N GLU A 105 -13.81 8.24 6.70
CA GLU A 105 -13.12 7.27 7.55
C GLU A 105 -14.15 6.28 8.09
N GLY A 106 -13.96 5.01 7.74
CA GLY A 106 -14.72 3.92 8.31
C GLY A 106 -14.17 3.51 9.68
N PRO A 107 -14.89 2.63 10.41
CA PRO A 107 -14.33 1.95 11.56
C PRO A 107 -13.01 1.24 11.18
N PRO A 108 -12.05 1.15 12.12
CA PRO A 108 -10.81 0.43 11.86
C PRO A 108 -11.10 -1.04 11.50
N ILE A 109 -10.39 -1.55 10.50
CA ILE A 109 -10.41 -2.97 10.17
C ILE A 109 -9.44 -3.68 11.13
N HIS A 110 -9.96 -4.62 11.91
CA HIS A 110 -9.14 -5.47 12.78
C HIS A 110 -8.78 -6.76 12.03
N VAL A 111 -7.48 -7.03 11.90
CA VAL A 111 -6.95 -8.24 11.24
C VAL A 111 -6.17 -9.04 12.27
N ALA A 112 -6.37 -10.36 12.30
CA ALA A 112 -5.60 -11.29 13.10
C ALA A 112 -4.90 -12.30 12.18
N PHE A 113 -3.59 -12.46 12.34
CA PHE A 113 -2.80 -13.49 11.66
C PHE A 113 -2.53 -14.62 12.65
N ILE A 114 -2.74 -15.86 12.22
CA ILE A 114 -2.48 -17.06 13.02
C ILE A 114 -1.60 -17.99 12.20
N TRP A 115 -0.42 -18.29 12.72
CA TRP A 115 0.57 -19.16 12.13
C TRP A 115 0.55 -20.51 12.85
N HIS A 116 0.51 -21.60 12.09
CA HIS A 116 0.56 -22.94 12.63
C HIS A 116 1.85 -23.63 12.20
N PHE A 117 2.76 -23.82 13.14
CA PHE A 117 4.03 -24.49 12.96
C PHE A 117 3.93 -25.93 13.42
N HIS A 118 4.05 -26.85 12.47
CA HIS A 118 3.95 -28.27 12.73
C HIS A 118 5.12 -29.01 12.08
N GLN A 119 5.76 -29.87 12.86
CA GLN A 119 6.63 -30.94 12.38
C GLN A 119 6.24 -32.22 13.12
N ALA A 120 6.11 -33.32 12.36
CA ALA A 120 5.93 -34.63 12.96
C ALA A 120 7.20 -35.01 13.76
N PRO A 121 7.09 -35.87 14.78
CA PRO A 121 8.26 -36.43 15.44
C PRO A 121 9.16 -37.17 14.44
N GLN A 122 10.37 -36.67 14.21
CA GLN A 122 11.32 -37.24 13.25
C GLN A 122 12.28 -38.22 13.93
N TYR A 123 11.76 -39.24 14.62
CA TYR A 123 12.60 -40.21 15.33
C TYR A 123 12.67 -41.56 14.63
N LYS A 124 13.85 -42.18 14.68
CA LYS A 124 14.01 -43.62 14.42
C LYS A 124 13.69 -44.42 15.69
N PRO A 125 13.48 -45.75 15.58
CA PRO A 125 13.31 -46.61 16.76
C PRO A 125 14.48 -46.53 17.76
N SER A 126 15.68 -46.15 17.31
CA SER A 126 16.85 -45.91 18.16
C SER A 126 16.78 -44.61 18.98
N GLY A 127 15.77 -43.76 18.75
CA GLY A 127 15.64 -42.45 19.39
C GLY A 127 16.46 -41.33 18.75
N ALA A 128 17.30 -41.64 17.75
CA ALA A 128 18.02 -40.67 16.93
C ALA A 128 17.08 -39.97 15.93
N TYR A 129 17.41 -38.73 15.55
CA TYR A 129 16.63 -38.00 14.57
C TYR A 129 16.84 -38.58 13.16
N LYS A 130 15.74 -38.74 12.42
CA LYS A 130 15.75 -39.17 11.02
C LYS A 130 16.38 -38.10 10.13
N ASP A 131 16.07 -36.83 10.39
CA ASP A 131 16.53 -35.67 9.66
C ASP A 131 16.56 -34.41 10.56
N PRO A 132 17.33 -33.38 10.19
CA PRO A 132 17.43 -32.17 11.00
C PRO A 132 16.33 -31.14 10.68
N TRP A 133 15.24 -31.49 9.99
CA TRP A 133 14.20 -30.53 9.57
C TRP A 133 13.61 -29.69 10.71
N PRO A 134 13.34 -30.24 11.91
CA PRO A 134 12.85 -29.43 13.03
C PRO A 134 13.79 -28.27 13.40
N PHE A 135 15.09 -28.42 13.14
CA PHE A 135 16.13 -27.47 13.52
C PHE A 135 16.56 -26.57 12.36
N LEU A 136 16.65 -27.12 11.14
CA LEU A 136 16.98 -26.36 9.93
C LEU A 136 16.09 -25.14 9.75
N HIS A 137 14.81 -25.25 10.10
CA HIS A 137 13.86 -24.14 10.00
C HIS A 137 14.05 -23.03 11.05
N VAL A 138 14.99 -23.19 11.98
CA VAL A 138 15.44 -22.15 12.91
C VAL A 138 16.59 -21.34 12.29
N TYR A 139 17.64 -22.01 11.80
CA TYR A 139 18.91 -21.34 11.45
C TYR A 139 19.21 -21.31 9.94
N HIS A 140 18.58 -22.16 9.12
CA HIS A 140 18.91 -22.28 7.70
C HIS A 140 17.83 -21.64 6.81
N GLY A 141 18.17 -20.48 6.24
CA GLY A 141 17.33 -19.75 5.29
C GLY A 141 17.82 -18.33 5.06
N ASN A 142 17.35 -17.72 3.97
CA ASN A 142 17.56 -16.31 3.68
C ASN A 142 16.33 -15.79 2.93
N PHE A 143 15.56 -14.91 3.56
CA PHE A 143 14.28 -14.42 3.06
C PHE A 143 14.35 -12.92 2.88
N TYR A 144 14.56 -12.44 1.65
CA TYR A 144 14.61 -11.01 1.26
C TYR A 144 15.41 -10.09 2.20
N SER A 145 14.84 -9.72 3.35
CA SER A 145 15.42 -8.85 4.38
C SER A 145 15.60 -9.52 5.75
N TYR A 146 15.45 -10.83 5.86
CA TYR A 146 15.53 -11.62 7.10
C TYR A 146 16.53 -12.75 6.95
N SER A 147 17.27 -13.03 8.02
CA SER A 147 18.26 -14.12 8.07
C SER A 147 17.77 -15.31 8.89
N GLY A 148 18.24 -16.52 8.55
CA GLY A 148 17.86 -17.75 9.25
C GLY A 148 16.61 -18.39 8.67
N GLY A 149 16.10 -19.41 9.36
CA GLY A 149 14.96 -20.18 8.90
C GLY A 149 13.61 -19.50 9.17
N PRO A 150 12.49 -20.04 8.66
CA PRO A 150 11.17 -19.43 8.82
C PRO A 150 10.84 -19.09 10.27
N TYR A 151 11.19 -19.91 11.27
CA TYR A 151 10.88 -19.58 12.68
C TYR A 151 11.63 -18.34 13.19
N SER A 152 12.86 -18.09 12.72
CA SER A 152 13.61 -16.89 13.10
C SER A 152 13.03 -15.62 12.48
N VAL A 153 12.34 -15.73 11.34
CA VAL A 153 11.67 -14.60 10.67
C VAL A 153 10.58 -14.02 11.55
N HIS A 154 9.78 -14.85 12.22
CA HIS A 154 8.72 -14.40 13.13
C HIS A 154 9.30 -13.60 14.30
N VAL A 155 10.36 -14.11 14.94
CA VAL A 155 11.05 -13.40 16.02
C VAL A 155 11.62 -12.05 15.54
N GLN A 156 12.20 -12.01 14.34
CA GLN A 156 12.72 -10.78 13.75
C GLN A 156 11.61 -9.79 13.40
N LEU A 157 10.47 -10.26 12.89
CA LEU A 157 9.31 -9.43 12.56
C LEU A 157 8.79 -8.72 13.82
N HIS A 158 8.62 -9.45 14.92
CA HIS A 158 8.18 -8.87 16.20
C HIS A 158 9.16 -7.84 16.77
N ARG A 159 10.48 -8.05 16.58
CA ARG A 159 11.49 -7.07 16.99
C ARG A 159 11.47 -5.81 16.12
N ARG A 160 11.28 -5.96 14.81
CA ARG A 160 11.24 -4.83 13.86
C ARG A 160 9.94 -4.04 13.93
N VAL A 161 8.82 -4.70 14.23
CA VAL A 161 7.50 -4.08 14.29
C VAL A 161 6.84 -4.43 15.64
N PRO A 162 7.23 -3.79 16.76
CA PRO A 162 6.75 -4.18 18.10
C PRO A 162 5.24 -4.06 18.32
N ARG A 163 4.53 -3.32 17.45
CA ARG A 163 3.07 -3.18 17.47
C ARG A 163 2.34 -4.26 16.66
N TRP A 164 3.07 -5.05 15.87
CA TRP A 164 2.51 -6.19 15.16
C TRP A 164 2.15 -7.30 16.14
N LYS A 165 0.91 -7.77 16.07
CA LYS A 165 0.39 -8.87 16.87
C LYS A 165 -0.10 -9.96 15.94
N ASP A 166 0.46 -11.14 16.08
CA ASP A 166 -0.05 -12.37 15.49
C ASP A 166 0.01 -13.47 16.55
N VAL A 167 -0.43 -14.67 16.17
CA VAL A 167 -0.46 -15.83 17.04
C VAL A 167 0.39 -16.92 16.40
N ASP A 168 1.47 -17.29 17.05
CA ASP A 168 2.36 -18.37 16.65
C ASP A 168 2.02 -19.66 17.43
N HIS A 169 1.32 -20.59 16.78
CA HIS A 169 1.00 -21.90 17.35
C HIS A 169 2.05 -22.94 16.96
N PHE A 170 2.78 -23.44 17.96
CA PHE A 170 3.72 -24.55 17.78
C PHE A 170 3.08 -25.88 18.20
N SER A 171 3.22 -26.93 17.39
CA SER A 171 2.73 -28.25 17.76
C SER A 171 3.50 -28.82 18.95
N PRO A 172 2.85 -29.59 19.85
CA PRO A 172 3.55 -30.23 20.98
C PRO A 172 4.73 -31.09 20.53
N SER A 173 4.60 -31.82 19.42
CA SER A 173 5.67 -32.62 18.84
C SER A 173 6.89 -31.81 18.40
N LEU A 174 6.68 -30.58 17.90
CA LEU A 174 7.78 -29.71 17.49
C LEU A 174 8.48 -29.14 18.74
N LEU A 175 7.70 -28.70 19.72
CA LEU A 175 8.24 -28.19 20.99
C LEU A 175 9.02 -29.24 21.77
N GLU A 176 8.55 -30.49 21.79
CA GLU A 176 9.25 -31.61 22.42
C GLU A 176 10.61 -31.87 21.75
N GLN A 177 10.65 -31.88 20.41
CA GLN A 177 11.88 -32.04 19.65
C GLN A 177 12.90 -30.93 19.98
N TRP A 178 12.45 -29.68 20.08
CA TRP A 178 13.30 -28.55 20.45
C TRP A 178 13.76 -28.60 21.91
N ALA A 179 12.87 -28.89 22.85
CA ALA A 179 13.21 -29.00 24.27
C ALA A 179 14.28 -30.07 24.49
N ARG A 180 14.15 -31.21 23.79
CA ARG A 180 15.16 -32.28 23.82
C ARG A 180 16.48 -31.82 23.20
N ALA A 181 16.44 -31.18 22.03
CA ALA A 181 17.66 -30.70 21.37
C ALA A 181 18.43 -29.71 22.25
N VAL A 182 17.75 -28.75 22.87
CA VAL A 182 18.37 -27.77 23.80
C VAL A 182 19.01 -28.45 25.01
N SER A 183 18.42 -29.54 25.49
CA SER A 183 18.89 -30.23 26.70
C SER A 183 20.03 -31.21 26.42
N GLU A 184 19.96 -31.93 25.30
CA GLU A 184 20.80 -33.10 25.01
C GLU A 184 21.67 -32.94 23.76
N GLY A 185 21.43 -31.91 22.96
CA GLY A 185 21.85 -31.87 21.57
C GLY A 185 20.96 -32.73 20.67
N PHE A 186 21.33 -32.88 19.40
CA PHE A 186 20.64 -33.80 18.50
C PHE A 186 21.63 -34.58 17.64
N SER A 187 21.27 -35.83 17.34
CA SER A 187 22.05 -36.68 16.43
C SER A 187 21.18 -37.13 15.26
N THR A 188 21.77 -37.09 14.07
CA THR A 188 21.25 -37.70 12.84
C THR A 188 22.22 -38.79 12.38
N GLU A 189 21.91 -39.51 11.30
CA GLU A 189 22.88 -40.45 10.70
C GLU A 189 24.13 -39.78 10.12
N ARG A 190 24.09 -38.46 9.92
CA ARG A 190 25.15 -37.72 9.25
C ARG A 190 26.02 -36.92 10.22
N GLU A 191 25.45 -36.52 11.34
CA GLU A 191 26.09 -35.60 12.28
C GLU A 191 25.53 -35.72 13.68
N GLU A 192 26.39 -35.39 14.65
CA GLU A 192 26.03 -35.21 16.04
C GLU A 192 26.29 -33.75 16.40
N VAL A 193 25.26 -33.09 16.94
CA VAL A 193 25.26 -31.67 17.27
C VAL A 193 25.11 -31.54 18.78
N PRO A 194 26.13 -31.05 19.49
CA PRO A 194 26.07 -30.93 20.94
C PRO A 194 25.11 -29.80 21.35
N PRO A 195 24.58 -29.81 22.58
CA PRO A 195 23.67 -28.76 23.06
C PRO A 195 24.30 -27.37 23.16
N SER A 196 25.63 -27.25 23.04
CA SER A 196 26.35 -25.97 23.00
C SER A 196 26.48 -25.35 21.59
N ASP A 197 26.01 -26.03 20.55
CA ASP A 197 26.07 -25.57 19.16
C ASP A 197 25.02 -24.47 18.90
N GLU A 198 25.33 -23.48 18.07
CA GLU A 198 24.42 -22.37 17.75
C GLU A 198 23.15 -22.79 17.00
N ARG A 199 23.14 -24.02 16.47
CA ARG A 199 21.99 -24.64 15.79
C ARG A 199 20.93 -25.18 16.75
N VAL A 200 21.25 -25.24 18.04
CA VAL A 200 20.42 -25.72 19.15
C VAL A 200 19.96 -24.53 19.99
#